data_AF-A0A832SY22-F1
#
_entry.id   AF-A0A832SY22-F1
#
_cell.length_a   1.000
_cell.length_b   1.000
_cell.length_c   1.000
_cell.angle_alpha   90.00
_cell.angle_beta   90.00
_cell.angle_gamma   90.00
#
_symmetry.space_group_name_H-M   'P 1'
#
loop_
_entity.id
_entity.type
_entity.pdbx_description
1 polymer ?
#
loop_
_entity_poly.entity_id
_entity_poly.type
_entity_poly.pdbx_seq_one_letter_code
_entity_poly.pdbx_strand_id
1 'polypeptide(L)'
;MRFCPRDGTLMVPYKKDGVTVLKCPKCGYEVKLSEKVKEAYRQKAEVAEDKKRGVMIAEERRAEYDQEEMEELRRQLLENLQETEREGE
;
A
#
# COMPACT_ATOMS: atom_id res chain seq x y z
N MET A 1 -5.40 -21.68 -9.00
CA MET A 1 -4.02 -21.18 -9.22
C MET A 1 -3.19 -22.29 -9.87
N ARG A 2 -2.34 -21.97 -10.85
CA ARG A 2 -1.53 -22.89 -11.66
C ARG A 2 -0.10 -22.35 -11.72
N PHE A 3 0.85 -23.26 -11.57
CA PHE A 3 2.28 -23.00 -11.71
C PHE A 3 2.75 -23.44 -13.09
N CYS A 4 3.78 -22.79 -13.60
CA CYS A 4 4.36 -23.15 -14.88
C CYS A 4 5.13 -24.48 -14.74
N PRO A 5 4.93 -25.44 -15.66
CA PRO A 5 5.59 -26.75 -15.58
C PRO A 5 7.09 -26.70 -15.90
N ARG A 6 7.62 -25.58 -16.41
CA ARG A 6 9.03 -25.44 -16.77
C ARG A 6 9.90 -24.90 -15.65
N ASP A 7 9.40 -23.93 -14.90
CA ASP A 7 10.17 -23.16 -13.92
C ASP A 7 9.48 -23.03 -12.56
N GLY A 8 8.28 -23.59 -12.40
CA GLY A 8 7.52 -23.54 -11.15
C GLY A 8 6.97 -22.16 -10.81
N THR A 9 7.12 -21.16 -11.68
CA THR A 9 6.65 -19.79 -11.42
C THR A 9 5.11 -19.73 -11.48
N LEU A 10 4.49 -18.93 -10.62
CA LEU A 10 3.04 -18.73 -10.64
C LEU A 10 2.62 -18.05 -11.95
N MET A 11 1.69 -18.67 -12.69
CA MET A 11 1.25 -18.15 -13.99
C MET A 11 0.24 -17.02 -13.80
N VAL A 12 0.37 -15.96 -14.60
CA VAL A 12 -0.51 -14.79 -14.55
C VAL A 12 -1.48 -14.78 -15.74
N PRO A 13 -2.74 -14.38 -15.55
CA PRO A 13 -3.69 -14.23 -16.65
C PRO A 13 -3.31 -13.01 -17.52
N TYR A 14 -3.27 -13.22 -18.83
CA TYR A 14 -2.99 -12.24 -19.86
C TYR A 14 -4.12 -12.26 -20.89
N LYS A 15 -4.62 -11.08 -21.30
CA LYS A 15 -5.64 -10.99 -22.35
C LYS A 15 -4.94 -10.86 -23.70
N LYS A 16 -5.21 -11.78 -24.60
CA LYS A 16 -4.70 -11.75 -25.98
C LYS A 16 -5.87 -12.09 -26.92
N ASP A 17 -6.17 -11.20 -27.86
CA ASP A 17 -7.22 -11.38 -28.88
C ASP A 17 -8.60 -11.79 -28.31
N GLY A 18 -9.03 -11.13 -27.22
CA GLY A 18 -10.32 -11.38 -26.58
C GLY A 18 -10.40 -12.65 -25.72
N VAL A 19 -9.32 -13.46 -25.66
CA VAL A 19 -9.26 -14.69 -24.86
C VAL A 19 -8.27 -14.52 -23.71
N THR A 20 -8.65 -14.98 -22.51
CA THR A 20 -7.75 -15.03 -21.35
C THR A 20 -6.85 -16.25 -21.45
N VAL A 21 -5.54 -16.03 -21.56
CA VAL A 21 -4.50 -17.05 -21.52
C VAL A 21 -3.68 -16.91 -20.25
N LEU A 22 -3.12 -18.00 -19.72
CA LEU A 22 -2.14 -17.92 -18.65
C LEU A 22 -0.75 -17.85 -19.26
N LYS A 23 0.03 -16.83 -18.89
CA LYS A 23 1.42 -16.64 -19.33
C LYS A 23 2.37 -16.73 -18.15
N CYS A 24 3.47 -17.47 -18.30
CA CYS A 24 4.57 -17.42 -17.35
C CYS A 24 5.43 -16.16 -17.61
N PRO A 25 5.68 -15.30 -16.61
CA PRO A 25 6.47 -14.09 -16.80
C PRO A 25 7.97 -14.37 -17.03
N LYS A 26 8.46 -15.52 -16.57
CA LYS A 26 9.90 -15.83 -16.57
C LYS A 26 10.36 -16.65 -17.78
N CYS A 27 9.59 -17.66 -18.20
CA CYS A 27 9.93 -18.49 -19.37
C CYS A 27 9.01 -18.29 -20.59
N GLY A 28 7.96 -17.48 -20.47
CA GLY A 28 7.05 -17.16 -21.58
C GLY A 28 6.06 -18.26 -21.96
N TYR A 29 5.95 -19.35 -21.19
CA TYR A 29 5.01 -20.43 -21.46
C TYR A 29 3.55 -19.94 -21.42
N GLU A 30 2.77 -20.25 -22.48
CA GLU A 30 1.38 -19.82 -22.65
C GLU A 30 0.43 -21.02 -22.66
N VAL A 31 -0.65 -20.96 -21.87
CA VAL A 31 -1.72 -21.97 -21.86
C VAL A 31 -3.06 -21.29 -22.06
N LYS A 32 -3.81 -21.74 -23.08
CA LYS A 32 -5.20 -21.33 -23.29
C LYS A 32 -6.09 -21.96 -22.21
N LEU A 33 -6.85 -21.13 -21.50
CA LEU A 33 -7.84 -21.62 -20.54
C LEU A 33 -9.12 -22.00 -21.29
N SER A 34 -9.54 -23.26 -21.17
CA SER A 34 -10.90 -23.68 -21.58
C SER A 34 -11.93 -23.09 -20.60
N GLU A 35 -13.16 -22.86 -21.08
CA GLU A 35 -14.26 -22.23 -20.33
C GLU A 35 -14.46 -22.85 -18.94
N LYS A 36 -14.37 -24.18 -18.81
CA LYS A 36 -14.49 -24.93 -17.53
C LYS A 36 -13.41 -24.57 -16.49
N VAL A 37 -12.24 -24.10 -16.93
CA VAL A 37 -11.15 -23.69 -16.03
C VAL A 37 -11.24 -22.20 -15.67
N LYS A 38 -11.92 -21.37 -16.49
CA LYS A 38 -12.15 -19.95 -16.18
C LYS A 38 -13.02 -19.77 -14.93
N GLU A 39 -14.00 -20.63 -14.71
CA GLU A 39 -14.84 -20.60 -13.50
C GLU A 39 -14.05 -20.96 -12.25
N ALA A 40 -13.22 -22.02 -12.29
CA ALA A 40 -12.38 -22.43 -11.17
C ALA A 40 -11.25 -21.43 -10.82
N TYR A 41 -10.96 -20.48 -11.71
CA TYR A 41 -9.95 -19.44 -11.51
C TYR A 41 -10.53 -18.06 -11.16
N ARG A 42 -11.86 -17.91 -11.16
CA ARG A 42 -12.53 -16.68 -10.77
C ARG A 42 -12.72 -16.67 -9.25
N GLN A 43 -11.74 -16.14 -8.52
CA GLN A 43 -11.98 -15.75 -7.12
C GLN A 43 -12.95 -14.57 -7.14
N LYS A 44 -14.25 -14.85 -6.97
CA LYS A 44 -15.23 -13.82 -6.60
C LYS A 44 -15.02 -13.54 -5.11
N ALA A 45 -14.21 -12.54 -4.80
CA ALA A 45 -14.28 -11.93 -3.48
C ALA A 45 -15.53 -11.03 -3.49
N GLU A 46 -16.64 -11.52 -2.97
CA GLU A 46 -17.73 -10.63 -2.55
C GLU A 46 -17.21 -9.82 -1.38
N VAL A 47 -16.78 -8.60 -1.67
CA VAL A 47 -16.47 -7.61 -0.64
C VAL A 47 -17.82 -7.18 -0.08
N ALA A 48 -18.29 -7.88 0.96
CA ALA A 48 -19.40 -7.41 1.77
C ALA A 48 -19.12 -5.96 2.18
N GLU A 49 -20.11 -5.09 2.02
CA GLU A 49 -20.01 -3.64 2.23
C GLU A 49 -19.39 -3.29 3.60
N ASP A 50 -19.61 -4.17 4.58
CA ASP A 50 -19.08 -4.13 5.95
C ASP A 50 -17.53 -4.13 6.06
N LYS A 51 -16.83 -4.62 5.02
CA LYS A 51 -15.35 -4.66 5.00
C LYS A 51 -14.70 -3.42 4.39
N LYS A 52 -15.48 -2.41 3.97
CA LYS A 52 -14.94 -1.07 3.74
C LYS A 52 -14.66 -0.40 5.09
N ARG A 53 -13.71 -0.95 5.86
CA ARG A 53 -13.04 -0.16 6.89
C ARG A 53 -12.31 0.94 6.15
N GLY A 54 -12.96 2.11 6.07
CA GLY A 54 -12.41 3.28 5.42
C GLY A 54 -11.01 3.50 5.95
N VAL A 55 -10.04 3.63 5.04
CA VAL A 55 -8.72 4.13 5.40
C VAL A 55 -8.96 5.48 6.06
N MET A 56 -8.72 5.58 7.38
CA MET A 56 -8.81 6.86 8.09
C MET A 56 -7.68 7.74 7.57
N ILE A 57 -8.03 8.68 6.71
CA ILE A 57 -7.13 9.75 6.31
C ILE A 57 -7.17 10.76 7.45
N ALA A 58 -6.16 10.75 8.31
CA ALA A 58 -5.99 11.80 9.30
C ALA A 58 -5.53 13.06 8.55
N GLU A 59 -6.40 14.07 8.47
CA GLU A 59 -5.99 15.39 8.03
C GLU A 59 -5.09 15.99 9.11
N GLU A 60 -3.80 16.16 8.80
CA GLU A 60 -2.89 16.94 9.63
C GLU A 60 -3.32 18.41 9.53
N ARG A 61 -4.12 18.87 10.50
CA ARG A 61 -4.32 20.30 10.71
C ARG A 61 -2.96 20.90 11.03
N ARG A 62 -2.34 21.54 10.06
CA ARG A 62 -1.24 22.47 10.31
C ARG A 62 -1.82 23.57 11.18
N ALA A 63 -1.42 23.61 12.45
CA ALA A 63 -1.65 24.77 13.27
C ALA A 63 -0.85 25.92 12.64
N GLU A 64 -1.56 26.94 12.16
CA GLU A 64 -0.95 28.19 11.72
C GLU A 64 -0.59 28.96 12.99
N TYR A 65 0.66 28.88 13.41
CA TYR A 65 1.17 29.70 14.51
C TYR A 65 1.45 31.10 13.98
N ASP A 66 1.02 32.13 14.73
CA ASP A 66 1.43 33.50 14.45
C ASP A 66 2.94 33.67 14.67
N GLN A 67 3.53 34.65 13.98
CA GLN A 67 4.96 34.91 14.04
C GLN A 67 5.41 35.29 15.46
N GLU A 68 4.58 36.02 16.21
CA GLU A 68 4.86 36.42 17.58
C GLU A 68 4.88 35.23 18.56
N GLU A 69 3.90 34.31 18.43
CA GLU A 69 3.84 33.10 19.28
C GLU A 69 5.04 32.18 19.03
N MET A 70 5.49 32.07 17.78
CA MET A 70 6.70 31.31 17.43
C MET A 70 7.97 31.89 18.08
N GLU A 71 8.09 33.22 18.16
CA GLU A 71 9.23 33.88 18.80
C GLU A 71 9.20 33.72 20.33
N GLU A 72 8.02 33.78 20.94
CA GLU A 72 7.85 33.55 22.38
C GLU A 72 8.19 32.10 22.76
N LEU A 73 7.66 31.13 22.01
CA LEU A 73 7.97 29.71 22.22
C LEU A 73 9.48 29.45 22.11
N ARG A 74 10.15 30.09 21.14
CA ARG A 74 11.59 29.98 20.94
C ARG A 74 12.37 30.56 22.12
N ARG A 75 11.92 31.68 22.70
CA ARG A 75 12.54 32.28 23.90
C ARG A 75 12.42 31.34 25.10
N GLN A 76 11.22 30.85 25.38
CA GLN A 76 10.98 29.92 26.49
C GLN A 76 11.82 28.63 26.34
N LEU A 77 11.94 28.11 25.12
CA LEU A 77 12.78 26.93 24.86
C LEU A 77 14.26 27.18 25.19
N LEU A 78 14.81 28.33 24.76
CA LEU A 78 16.19 28.71 25.05
C LEU A 78 16.47 28.90 26.54
N GLU A 79 15.52 29.50 27.26
CA GLU A 79 15.58 29.66 28.71
C GLU A 79 15.61 28.30 29.41
N ASN A 80 14.66 27.41 29.10
CA ASN A 80 14.62 26.06 29.66
C ASN A 80 15.90 25.25 29.40
N LEU A 81 16.48 25.37 28.20
CA LEU A 81 17.75 24.73 27.86
C LEU A 81 18.89 25.28 28.72
N GLN A 82 18.99 26.60 28.87
CA GLN A 82 20.01 27.23 29.70
C GLN A 82 19.86 26.88 31.19
N GLU A 83 18.62 26.78 31.68
CA GLU A 83 18.34 26.31 33.04
C GLU A 83 18.76 24.85 33.22
N THR A 84 18.44 23.99 32.26
CA THR A 84 18.84 22.57 32.28
C THR A 84 20.37 22.42 32.29
N GLU A 85 21.10 23.25 31.53
CA GLU A 85 22.57 23.27 31.54
C GLU A 85 23.12 23.70 32.90
N ARG A 86 22.52 24.70 33.54
CA ARG A 86 22.91 25.19 34.87
C ARG A 86 22.55 24.24 36.00
N GLU A 87 21.45 23.49 35.88
CA GLU A 87 21.04 22.47 36.84
C GLU A 87 21.84 21.16 36.67
N GLY A 88 22.48 20.97 35.52
CA GLY A 88 23.32 19.81 35.19
C GLY A 88 24.80 19.94 35.57
N GLU A 89 25.26 21.12 35.99
CA GLU A 89 26.59 21.39 36.56
C GLU A 89 26.60 21.29 38.09
#